data_AF-A0A1J3ELB8-F1
#
_entry.id   AF-A0A1J3ELB8-F1
#
_cell.length_a   1.000
_cell.length_b   1.000
_cell.length_c   1.000
_cell.angle_alpha   90.00
_cell.angle_beta   90.00
_cell.angle_gamma   90.00
#
_symmetry.space_group_name_H-M   'P 1'
#
loop_
_entity.id
_entity.type
_entity.pdbx_description
1 polymer ?
#
loop_
_entity_poly.entity_id
_entity_poly.type
_entity_poly.pdbx_seq_one_letter_code
_entity_poly.pdbx_strand_id
1 'polypeptide(L)'
;MDALDINERNTIQPIHESYGGEEEEDIPDMEEFGEADNVVDNDPATLQSNFLVAHEPDDDNILRTRTYDVSITYDKYYQTPRVWLTGYDESRMLLQPELVMEDVSQDHARKTVTIEDHPHLPGKHASVHPCRHGAVMK
;
A
#
# COMPACT_ATOMS: atom_id res chain seq x y z
N MET A 1 -22.23 -3.00 46.17
CA MET A 1 -20.77 -3.08 46.29
C MET A 1 -20.22 -4.02 45.22
N ASP A 2 -20.09 -3.70 43.96
CA ASP A 2 -20.82 -2.86 43.01
C ASP A 2 -20.40 -3.44 41.66
N ALA A 3 -21.37 -3.72 40.78
CA ALA A 3 -21.06 -4.17 39.42
C ALA A 3 -20.44 -2.97 38.69
N LEU A 4 -19.22 -3.14 38.16
CA LEU A 4 -18.56 -2.10 37.38
C LEU A 4 -19.18 -2.08 35.98
N ASP A 5 -19.99 -1.05 35.78
CA ASP A 5 -20.63 -0.60 34.54
C ASP A 5 -19.58 -0.43 33.42
N ILE A 6 -19.70 -1.21 32.36
CA ILE A 6 -18.95 -1.01 31.12
C ILE A 6 -19.75 0.01 30.32
N ASN A 7 -19.32 1.27 30.40
CA ASN A 7 -19.93 2.38 29.67
C ASN A 7 -19.68 2.20 28.16
N GLU A 8 -20.67 1.64 27.46
CA GLU A 8 -20.82 1.74 26.02
C GLU A 8 -21.00 3.21 25.63
N ARG A 9 -20.05 3.76 24.86
CA ARG A 9 -20.19 4.80 23.81
C ARG A 9 -18.83 5.36 23.42
N ASN A 10 -18.01 4.54 22.79
CA ASN A 10 -17.20 5.03 21.68
C ASN A 10 -17.64 4.22 20.47
N THR A 11 -18.61 4.78 19.74
CA THR A 11 -18.96 4.30 18.42
C THR A 11 -17.68 4.36 17.59
N ILE A 12 -17.05 3.20 17.39
CA ILE A 12 -16.06 3.02 16.34
C ILE A 12 -16.81 3.42 15.07
N GLN A 13 -16.50 4.59 14.54
CA GLN A 13 -17.03 4.93 13.22
C GLN A 13 -16.49 3.86 12.28
N PRO A 14 -17.35 3.15 11.55
CA PRO A 14 -16.85 2.31 10.47
C PRO A 14 -15.98 3.20 9.60
N ILE A 15 -14.81 2.70 9.23
CA ILE A 15 -14.03 3.25 8.12
C ILE A 15 -15.06 3.50 7.02
N HIS A 16 -15.16 4.72 6.50
CA HIS A 16 -16.11 5.04 5.45
C HIS A 16 -15.84 4.06 4.32
N GLU A 17 -16.68 3.02 4.29
CA GLU A 17 -16.63 1.94 3.36
C GLU A 17 -17.25 2.54 2.11
N SER A 18 -16.45 3.34 1.41
CA SER A 18 -16.66 3.67 0.02
C SER A 18 -16.41 2.40 -0.80
N TYR A 19 -17.14 1.33 -0.46
CA TYR A 19 -17.74 0.52 -1.50
C TYR A 19 -18.64 1.49 -2.25
N GLY A 20 -18.06 2.07 -3.32
CA GLY A 20 -18.81 2.82 -4.30
C GLY A 20 -20.04 2.00 -4.62
N GLY A 21 -21.20 2.60 -4.35
CA GLY A 21 -22.48 2.03 -4.66
C GLY A 21 -22.53 1.62 -6.12
N GLU A 22 -23.54 0.82 -6.44
CA GLU A 22 -23.85 0.27 -7.75
C GLU A 22 -24.20 1.34 -8.81
N GLU A 23 -23.28 2.28 -9.03
CA GLU A 23 -23.20 3.15 -10.18
C GLU A 23 -21.82 2.86 -10.78
N GLU A 24 -21.79 2.40 -12.02
CA GLU A 24 -20.59 2.47 -12.86
C GLU A 24 -20.26 3.96 -13.02
N GLU A 25 -19.73 4.61 -11.98
CA GLU A 25 -19.00 5.85 -12.17
C GLU A 25 -17.78 5.47 -13.02
N ASP A 26 -17.88 5.77 -14.30
CA ASP A 26 -16.77 5.68 -15.24
C ASP A 26 -15.54 6.31 -14.57
N ILE A 27 -14.42 5.58 -14.57
CA ILE A 27 -13.16 6.12 -14.06
C ILE A 27 -12.90 7.41 -14.85
N PRO A 28 -12.85 8.57 -14.19
CA PRO A 28 -12.71 9.84 -14.88
C PRO A 28 -11.42 9.84 -15.70
N ASP A 29 -11.48 10.36 -16.93
CA ASP A 29 -10.33 10.36 -17.83
C ASP A 29 -9.22 11.24 -17.22
N MET A 30 -7.97 10.77 -17.27
CA MET A 30 -6.83 11.56 -16.79
C MET A 30 -6.73 12.90 -17.53
N GLU A 31 -7.20 12.96 -18.78
CA GLU A 31 -7.26 14.18 -19.58
C GLU A 31 -8.20 15.25 -18.99
N GLU A 32 -9.25 14.84 -18.27
CA GLU A 32 -10.22 15.74 -17.62
C GLU A 32 -9.55 16.56 -16.50
N PHE A 33 -8.64 15.96 -15.74
CA PHE A 33 -7.91 16.65 -14.67
C PHE A 33 -6.84 17.63 -15.18
N GLY A 34 -6.55 17.65 -16.48
CA GLY A 34 -5.58 18.57 -17.10
C GLY A 34 -6.13 19.98 -17.35
N GLU A 35 -7.45 20.15 -17.28
CA GLU A 35 -8.10 21.45 -17.48
C GLU A 35 -7.94 22.33 -16.23
N ALA A 36 -7.45 23.56 -16.42
CA ALA A 36 -7.22 24.49 -15.32
C ALA A 36 -8.50 24.86 -14.53
N ASP A 37 -9.69 24.58 -15.08
CA ASP A 37 -10.99 24.80 -14.44
C ASP A 37 -11.38 23.67 -13.47
N ASN A 38 -10.72 22.50 -13.57
CA ASN A 38 -10.90 21.34 -12.69
C ASN A 38 -9.91 21.33 -11.49
N VAL A 39 -9.01 22.31 -11.43
CA VAL A 39 -8.15 22.52 -10.26
C VAL A 39 -8.95 23.30 -9.21
N VAL A 40 -9.50 22.58 -8.23
CA VAL A 40 -10.14 23.21 -7.08
C VAL A 40 -9.05 23.80 -6.19
N ASP A 41 -8.72 25.09 -6.40
CA ASP A 41 -7.69 25.85 -5.66
C ASP A 41 -7.92 25.88 -4.12
N ASN A 42 -9.11 25.50 -3.65
CA ASN A 42 -9.47 25.45 -2.24
C ASN A 42 -10.24 24.17 -1.90
N ASP A 43 -9.73 23.01 -2.30
CA ASP A 43 -10.25 21.76 -1.76
C ASP A 43 -9.75 21.58 -0.31
N PRO A 44 -10.64 21.55 0.70
CA PRO A 44 -10.27 21.34 2.10
C PRO A 44 -9.61 19.97 2.35
N ALA A 45 -9.71 19.02 1.41
CA ALA A 45 -9.01 17.73 1.46
C ALA A 45 -7.61 17.77 0.80
N THR A 46 -7.26 18.85 0.09
CA THR A 46 -5.92 18.99 -0.50
C THR A 46 -4.91 19.18 0.63
N LEU A 47 -4.10 18.15 0.87
CA LEU A 47 -2.99 18.23 1.80
C LEU A 47 -2.00 19.27 1.28
N GLN A 48 -1.79 20.35 2.04
CA GLN A 48 -0.67 21.25 1.80
C GLN A 48 0.60 20.38 1.70
N SER A 49 1.42 20.61 0.68
CA SER A 49 2.69 19.92 0.43
C SER A 49 3.74 20.28 1.49
N ASN A 50 3.36 20.24 2.75
CA ASN A 50 4.24 20.17 3.88
C ASN A 50 4.65 18.71 3.97
N PHE A 51 5.93 18.46 3.76
CA PHE A 51 6.54 17.17 4.05
C PHE A 51 6.17 16.80 5.49
N LEU A 52 5.22 15.88 5.66
CA LEU A 52 4.79 15.43 6.99
C LEU A 52 5.94 14.61 7.57
N VAL A 53 6.78 15.26 8.37
CA VAL A 53 7.65 14.54 9.30
C VAL A 53 6.72 14.04 10.41
N ALA A 54 6.23 12.81 10.26
CA ALA A 54 5.53 12.14 11.34
C ALA A 54 6.47 12.08 12.54
N HIS A 55 6.11 12.76 13.62
CA HIS A 55 6.82 12.65 14.89
C HIS A 55 6.22 11.45 15.60
N GLU A 56 7.04 10.43 15.83
CA GLU A 56 6.59 9.21 16.50
C GLU A 56 6.16 9.57 17.95
N PRO A 57 4.98 9.12 18.42
CA PRO A 57 4.58 9.31 19.81
C PRO A 57 5.58 8.64 20.75
N ASP A 58 5.86 9.25 21.91
CA ASP A 58 6.78 8.71 22.95
C ASP A 58 6.28 7.41 23.62
N ASP A 59 5.20 6.80 23.12
CA ASP A 59 4.75 5.49 23.56
C ASP A 59 5.60 4.41 22.89
N ASP A 60 6.32 3.62 23.71
CA ASP A 60 7.11 2.43 23.34
C ASP A 60 6.28 1.29 22.69
N ASN A 61 5.05 1.57 22.26
CA ASN A 61 4.13 0.61 21.64
C ASN A 61 4.13 0.68 20.11
N ILE A 62 5.04 1.45 19.49
CA ILE A 62 5.20 1.51 18.04
C ILE A 62 5.80 0.20 17.53
N LEU A 63 4.98 -0.54 16.79
CA LEU A 63 5.34 -1.75 16.08
C LEU A 63 6.26 -1.37 14.90
N ARG A 64 7.58 -1.52 15.08
CA ARG A 64 8.66 -1.52 14.07
C ARG A 64 8.27 -1.00 12.67
N THR A 65 8.43 0.30 12.45
CA THR A 65 8.17 0.97 11.17
C THR A 65 9.15 0.50 10.09
N ARG A 66 8.64 0.06 8.93
CA ARG A 66 9.44 -0.31 7.75
C ARG A 66 9.06 0.56 6.57
N THR A 67 10.00 0.82 5.68
CA THR A 67 9.75 1.59 4.44
C THR A 67 10.06 0.73 3.22
N TYR A 68 9.39 0.97 2.11
CA TYR A 68 9.47 0.12 0.92
C TYR A 68 9.63 0.92 -0.36
N ASP A 69 10.60 0.52 -1.18
CA ASP A 69 10.67 0.90 -2.59
C ASP A 69 9.93 -0.15 -3.42
N VAL A 70 8.91 0.30 -4.16
CA VAL A 70 8.11 -0.54 -5.05
C VAL A 70 8.45 -0.23 -6.49
N SER A 71 8.85 -1.25 -7.25
CA SER A 71 9.05 -1.11 -8.69
C SER A 71 8.13 -2.06 -9.45
N ILE A 72 7.64 -1.59 -10.60
CA ILE A 72 6.73 -2.34 -11.46
C ILE A 72 7.40 -2.52 -12.82
N THR A 73 7.54 -3.77 -13.24
CA THR A 73 8.10 -4.14 -14.54
C THR A 73 7.03 -4.76 -15.41
N TYR A 74 7.16 -4.65 -16.73
CA TYR A 74 6.30 -5.37 -17.66
C TYR A 74 6.83 -6.79 -17.91
N ASP A 75 6.07 -7.80 -17.49
CA ASP A 75 6.39 -9.19 -17.81
C ASP A 75 5.92 -9.52 -19.22
N LYS A 76 6.86 -9.65 -20.16
CA LYS A 76 6.55 -9.91 -21.57
C LYS A 76 5.86 -11.26 -21.81
N TYR A 77 6.08 -12.26 -20.96
CA TYR A 77 5.53 -13.60 -21.15
C TYR A 77 4.06 -13.64 -20.73
N TYR A 78 3.74 -13.08 -19.56
CA TYR A 78 2.37 -13.03 -19.06
C TYR A 78 1.57 -11.82 -19.54
N GLN A 79 2.24 -10.84 -20.16
CA GLN A 79 1.66 -9.58 -20.63
C GLN A 79 0.96 -8.79 -19.51
N THR A 80 1.50 -8.88 -18.30
CA THR A 80 0.96 -8.25 -17.10
C THR A 80 2.06 -7.51 -16.35
N PRO A 81 1.72 -6.51 -15.52
CA PRO A 81 2.69 -5.91 -14.61
C PRO A 81 3.15 -6.93 -13.56
N ARG A 82 4.43 -6.88 -13.21
CA ARG A 82 5.07 -7.63 -12.13
C ARG A 82 5.60 -6.63 -11.11
N VAL A 83 5.28 -6.88 -9.84
CA VAL A 83 5.61 -6.00 -8.71
C VAL A 83 6.82 -6.53 -7.96
N TRP A 84 7.75 -5.64 -7.63
CA TRP A 84 8.97 -5.93 -6.87
C TRP A 84 9.05 -5.01 -5.65
N LEU A 85 9.49 -5.57 -4.54
CA LEU A 85 9.56 -4.92 -3.23
C LEU A 85 10.98 -4.94 -2.69
N THR A 86 11.46 -3.77 -2.26
CA THR A 86 12.72 -3.62 -1.52
C THR A 86 12.42 -2.94 -0.20
N GLY A 87 12.60 -3.64 0.90
CA GLY A 87 12.30 -3.12 2.23
C GLY A 87 13.51 -2.45 2.88
N TYR A 88 13.22 -1.51 3.77
CA TYR A 88 14.18 -0.88 4.66
C TYR A 88 13.65 -0.85 6.09
N ASP A 89 14.56 -0.92 7.05
CA ASP A 89 14.25 -0.81 8.48
C ASP A 89 14.00 0.65 8.91
N GLU A 90 13.73 0.84 10.20
CA GLU A 90 13.52 2.15 10.81
C GLU A 90 14.69 3.12 10.61
N SER A 91 15.92 2.60 10.47
CA SER A 91 17.13 3.36 10.21
C SER A 91 17.41 3.61 8.72
N ARG A 92 16.47 3.22 7.85
CA ARG A 92 16.57 3.24 6.38
C ARG A 92 17.69 2.35 5.83
N MET A 93 18.05 1.30 6.55
CA MET A 93 18.98 0.28 6.08
C MET A 93 18.24 -0.81 5.33
N LEU A 94 18.87 -1.32 4.26
CA LEU A 94 18.30 -2.39 3.42
C LEU A 94 17.95 -3.61 4.26
N LEU A 95 16.69 -4.04 4.17
CA LEU A 95 16.22 -5.30 4.75
C LEU A 95 16.67 -6.48 3.90
N GLN A 96 16.90 -7.61 4.58
CA GLN A 96 17.04 -8.88 3.89
C GLN A 96 15.70 -9.27 3.22
N PRO A 97 15.71 -9.80 1.98
CA PRO A 97 14.48 -10.14 1.27
C PRO A 97 13.58 -11.12 2.04
N GLU A 98 14.16 -11.97 2.89
CA GLU A 98 13.43 -12.89 3.76
C GLU A 98 12.59 -12.17 4.82
N LEU A 99 13.04 -11.02 5.32
CA LEU A 99 12.30 -10.21 6.28
C LEU A 99 11.11 -9.50 5.62
N VAL A 100 11.21 -9.19 4.32
CA VAL A 100 10.10 -8.63 3.54
C VAL A 100 8.93 -9.62 3.47
N MET A 101 9.21 -10.93 3.52
CA MET A 101 8.16 -11.96 3.51
C MET A 101 7.30 -11.96 4.78
N GLU A 102 7.77 -11.37 5.88
CA GLU A 102 6.99 -11.20 7.11
C GLU A 102 5.82 -10.22 6.92
N ASP A 103 5.99 -9.27 6.01
CA ASP A 103 4.99 -8.23 5.70
C ASP A 103 4.06 -8.67 4.56
N VAL A 104 4.33 -9.82 3.95
CA VAL A 104 3.45 -10.44 2.95
C VAL A 104 2.44 -11.34 3.66
N SER A 105 1.16 -11.16 3.37
CA SER A 105 0.11 -12.05 3.88
C SER A 105 0.45 -13.52 3.62
N GLN A 106 0.29 -14.38 4.64
CA GLN A 106 0.69 -15.79 4.59
C GLN A 106 0.08 -16.56 3.40
N ASP A 107 -1.13 -16.17 2.98
CA ASP A 107 -1.80 -16.75 1.82
C ASP A 107 -1.10 -16.46 0.50
N HIS A 108 -0.44 -15.31 0.40
CA HIS A 108 0.30 -14.86 -0.78
C HIS A 108 1.79 -15.22 -0.70
N ALA A 109 2.39 -15.16 0.49
CA ALA A 109 3.80 -15.45 0.74
C ALA A 109 4.23 -16.84 0.24
N ARG A 110 3.32 -17.83 0.29
CA ARG A 110 3.62 -19.22 -0.10
C ARG A 110 3.14 -19.58 -1.51
N LYS A 111 2.44 -18.67 -2.19
CA LYS A 111 1.79 -18.95 -3.48
C LYS A 111 2.29 -18.06 -4.61
N THR A 112 2.44 -16.77 -4.33
CA THR A 112 2.66 -15.76 -5.36
C THR A 112 3.90 -14.92 -5.13
N VAL A 113 4.52 -14.91 -3.95
CA VAL A 113 5.75 -14.13 -3.71
C VAL A 113 6.99 -15.01 -3.68
N THR A 114 8.02 -14.61 -4.43
CA THR A 114 9.30 -15.30 -4.56
C THR A 114 10.46 -14.30 -4.44
N ILE A 115 11.63 -14.78 -4.01
CA ILE A 115 12.85 -13.96 -4.00
C ILE A 115 13.59 -14.18 -5.32
N GLU A 116 13.64 -13.17 -6.16
CA GLU A 116 14.18 -13.25 -7.53
C GLU A 116 15.16 -12.11 -7.82
N ASP A 117 15.98 -12.27 -8.86
CA ASP A 117 16.83 -11.17 -9.34
C ASP A 117 15.97 -10.17 -10.14
N HIS A 118 16.08 -8.89 -9.81
CA HIS A 118 15.35 -7.86 -10.54
C HIS A 118 15.94 -7.69 -11.96
N PRO A 119 15.11 -7.58 -13.02
CA PRO A 119 15.59 -7.56 -14.41
C PRO A 119 16.44 -6.32 -14.76
N HIS A 120 16.35 -5.25 -13.98
CA HIS A 120 17.04 -3.98 -14.23
C HIS A 120 17.87 -3.46 -13.04
N LEU A 121 17.85 -4.16 -11.89
CA LEU A 121 18.49 -3.70 -10.66
C LEU A 121 19.33 -4.85 -10.08
N PRO A 122 20.50 -4.53 -9.50
CA PRO A 122 21.32 -5.55 -8.87
C PRO A 122 20.73 -5.99 -7.53
N GLY A 123 20.83 -7.28 -7.25
CA GLY A 123 20.42 -7.85 -5.96
C GLY A 123 19.17 -8.72 -6.06
N LYS A 124 18.83 -9.32 -4.91
CA LYS A 124 17.64 -10.13 -4.74
C LYS A 124 16.53 -9.27 -4.18
N HIS A 125 15.34 -9.39 -4.76
CA HIS A 125 14.17 -8.63 -4.38
C HIS A 125 12.99 -9.59 -4.18
N ALA A 126 12.07 -9.22 -3.29
CA ALA A 126 10.80 -9.93 -3.21
C ALA A 126 9.94 -9.53 -4.40
N SER A 127 9.44 -10.51 -5.15
CA SER A 127 8.66 -10.32 -6.37
C SER A 127 7.33 -11.03 -6.26
N VAL A 128 6.24 -10.35 -6.63
CA VAL A 128 4.93 -11.00 -6.81
C VAL A 128 4.87 -11.57 -8.22
N HIS A 129 4.91 -12.89 -8.33
CA HIS A 129 4.94 -13.62 -9.59
C HIS A 129 3.64 -13.40 -10.39
N PRO A 130 3.74 -13.00 -11.67
CA PRO A 130 2.61 -12.46 -12.43
C PRO A 130 1.64 -13.50 -13.01
N CYS A 131 1.88 -14.81 -12.78
CA CYS A 131 1.13 -15.89 -13.42
C CYS A 131 -0.38 -15.90 -13.14
N ARG A 132 -0.83 -15.24 -12.07
CA ARG A 132 -2.25 -15.09 -11.73
C ARG A 132 -2.81 -13.69 -11.99
N HIS A 133 -1.98 -12.71 -12.33
CA HIS A 133 -2.41 -11.31 -12.49
C HIS A 133 -3.45 -11.16 -13.61
N GLY A 134 -3.27 -11.86 -14.74
CA GLY A 134 -4.21 -11.75 -15.86
C GLY A 134 -5.61 -12.30 -15.58
N ALA A 135 -5.78 -13.16 -14.57
CA ALA A 135 -7.09 -13.62 -14.14
C ALA A 135 -7.76 -12.65 -13.15
N VAL A 136 -6.96 -11.88 -12.40
CA VAL A 136 -7.42 -10.90 -11.41
C VAL A 136 -7.82 -9.57 -12.05
N MET A 137 -7.17 -9.20 -13.16
CA MET A 137 -7.41 -7.94 -13.88
C MET A 137 -8.56 -8.01 -14.90
N LYS A 138 -9.41 -9.05 -14.83
CA LYS A 138 -10.54 -9.22 -15.75
C LYS A 138 -11.77 -8.48 -15.28
#